data_AF-A0A351L3I4-F1
#
_entry.id   AF-A0A351L3I4-F1
#
_cell.length_a   1.000
_cell.length_b   1.000
_cell.length_c   1.000
_cell.angle_alpha   90.00
_cell.angle_beta   90.00
_cell.angle_gamma   90.00
#
_symmetry.space_group_name_H-M   'P 1'
#
loop_
_entity.id
_entity.type
_entity.pdbx_description
1 polymer ?
#
loop_
_entity_poly.entity_id
_entity_poly.type
_entity_poly.pdbx_seq_one_letter_code
_entity_poly.pdbx_strand_id
1 'polypeptide(L)'
;MTLNLDQCFDEQFYIKGNADVAKAVKEGKFKSGREHYELFGKYENRNPSIAFDANQYLNTYKDVALAVEKSGGKFTAIEHYLSFGDREGRSGNVDFFNAGSYLATYKDVGEAVAKGATGALQHALIFGAKEGRQISKLYDNKFYAQTKEVQQAISSGQVNSSLEYFVTKGAGAGDIPTAILDKDFYLEKNKDIAKAIEEGKLSSAYQHFIEFGLYEKGRQFNPLFNETEYLNANQDVKAAVDKGAFQSAAQHFILFGSKEGRNPSSKFDTQFYLALNGEAKDQITGGVYSSAFEQYLAEGKGQGFITSAETFATGGDDLILGTAIADFFDGKAGMDIISGSKGDDNLKGGAGNDYVFGDGGEDVVIGGDGNDLVFGGAKDDVVEGGAGDDIIIGEADDDLCLGGEGNDFLYGSEGKDFLVGGPGKDIIAGGEGNDSLFGGEGEDLLFGGDGDDFLYGGAGKDTLVGGAGKDIFIIDSIALGTGKAGDTVTGGGAKSGFDVIYDFNASEDKLQISGDLGFGNAQDVLKSVTIGTTSTGTSYNIIAFSQQFRLAVFSNTTLTANNISVGLGSLPTSVNSSTLVDLGGVRGLSSGLLKKVSKGLSSGGFGSGGFGRDD
;
A
#
# COMPACT_ATOMS: atom_id res chain seq x y z
N MET A 1 22.17 -26.86 41.98
CA MET A 1 21.52 -28.15 41.67
C MET A 1 22.23 -28.74 40.47
N THR A 2 22.68 -29.98 40.54
CA THR A 2 23.03 -30.76 39.34
C THR A 2 21.73 -31.38 38.83
N LEU A 3 21.13 -30.77 37.79
CA LEU A 3 20.01 -31.38 37.08
C LEU A 3 20.53 -32.66 36.41
N ASN A 4 19.80 -33.76 36.56
CA ASN A 4 20.18 -35.03 35.96
C ASN A 4 19.68 -35.07 34.51
N LEU A 5 20.56 -35.28 33.53
CA LEU A 5 20.16 -35.41 32.12
C LEU A 5 19.28 -36.67 31.87
N ASP A 6 19.18 -37.61 32.82
CA ASP A 6 18.14 -38.66 32.83
C ASP A 6 16.70 -38.07 32.83
N GLN A 7 16.53 -36.76 33.06
CA GLN A 7 15.26 -36.05 32.96
C GLN A 7 14.93 -35.60 31.52
N CYS A 8 15.87 -35.68 30.56
CA CYS A 8 15.64 -35.38 29.14
C CYS A 8 14.81 -36.47 28.41
N PHE A 9 13.78 -36.99 29.07
CA PHE A 9 12.86 -38.00 28.55
C PHE A 9 11.50 -37.36 28.31
N ASP A 10 11.01 -37.47 27.07
CA ASP A 10 9.67 -37.04 26.66
C ASP A 10 8.82 -38.28 26.36
N GLU A 11 7.83 -38.53 27.21
CA GLU A 11 6.91 -39.67 27.13
C GLU A 11 6.17 -39.73 25.79
N GLN A 12 5.75 -38.58 25.25
CA GLN A 12 4.98 -38.55 24.00
C GLN A 12 5.89 -38.74 22.78
N PHE A 13 7.07 -38.11 22.77
CA PHE A 13 8.08 -38.31 21.75
C PHE A 13 8.49 -39.79 21.68
N TYR A 14 8.83 -40.37 22.85
CA TYR A 14 9.25 -41.75 22.97
C TYR A 14 8.15 -42.73 22.52
N ILE A 15 6.89 -42.52 22.91
CA ILE A 15 5.77 -43.37 22.48
C ILE A 15 5.50 -43.23 20.97
N LYS A 16 5.51 -42.01 20.42
CA LYS A 16 5.27 -41.77 18.98
C LYS A 16 6.35 -42.43 18.11
N GLY A 17 7.62 -42.26 18.46
CA GLY A 17 8.75 -42.86 17.74
C GLY A 17 8.87 -44.38 17.87
N ASN A 18 8.09 -45.02 18.76
CA ASN A 18 8.20 -46.45 19.06
C ASN A 18 6.80 -47.13 19.10
N ALA A 19 6.27 -47.45 17.93
CA ALA A 19 4.93 -48.05 17.79
C ALA A 19 4.74 -49.38 18.56
N ASP A 20 5.80 -50.15 18.78
CA ASP A 20 5.81 -51.36 19.60
C ASP A 20 5.64 -51.02 21.11
N VAL A 21 6.30 -49.96 21.58
CA VAL A 21 6.11 -49.42 22.94
C VAL A 21 4.69 -48.87 23.10
N ALA A 22 4.21 -48.06 22.14
CA ALA A 22 2.86 -47.52 22.16
C ALA A 22 1.80 -48.62 22.31
N LYS A 23 1.98 -49.72 21.57
CA LYS A 23 1.16 -50.92 21.68
C LYS A 23 1.32 -51.59 23.05
N ALA A 24 2.54 -51.77 23.55
CA ALA A 24 2.80 -52.45 24.83
C ALA A 24 2.24 -51.68 26.04
N VAL A 25 2.31 -50.35 26.05
CA VAL A 25 1.69 -49.48 27.07
C VAL A 25 0.17 -49.58 27.00
N LYS A 26 -0.41 -49.52 25.78
CA LYS A 26 -1.87 -49.68 25.57
C LYS A 26 -2.39 -51.08 25.98
N GLU A 27 -1.56 -52.11 25.85
CA GLU A 27 -1.84 -53.48 26.31
C GLU A 27 -1.59 -53.68 27.81
N GLY A 28 -1.14 -52.65 28.55
CA GLY A 28 -0.88 -52.72 29.99
C GLY A 28 0.36 -53.53 30.38
N LYS A 29 1.26 -53.82 29.44
CA LYS A 29 2.55 -54.49 29.71
C LYS A 29 3.53 -53.58 30.44
N PHE A 30 3.38 -52.27 30.22
CA PHE A 30 4.12 -51.20 30.89
C PHE A 30 3.13 -50.11 31.32
N LYS A 31 3.40 -49.47 32.45
CA LYS A 31 2.61 -48.35 32.99
C LYS A 31 2.79 -47.07 32.16
N SER A 32 3.94 -46.94 31.49
CA SER A 32 4.35 -45.77 30.72
C SER A 32 5.46 -46.13 29.72
N GLY A 33 5.65 -45.28 28.71
CA GLY A 33 6.82 -45.30 27.85
C GLY A 33 8.11 -45.15 28.66
N ARG A 34 8.10 -44.33 29.71
CA ARG A 34 9.22 -44.16 30.65
C ARG A 34 9.61 -45.47 31.34
N GLU A 35 8.65 -46.27 31.81
CA GLU A 35 8.95 -47.57 32.43
C GLU A 35 9.61 -48.52 31.41
N HIS A 36 9.13 -48.54 30.16
CA HIS A 36 9.80 -49.28 29.08
C HIS A 36 11.21 -48.74 28.81
N TYR A 37 11.40 -47.42 28.75
CA TYR A 37 12.69 -46.80 28.46
C TYR A 37 13.73 -47.11 29.54
N GLU A 38 13.35 -47.00 30.82
CA GLU A 38 14.22 -47.25 31.96
C GLU A 38 14.63 -48.73 32.09
N LEU A 39 13.78 -49.66 31.66
CA LEU A 39 14.02 -51.12 31.70
C LEU A 39 14.71 -51.66 30.44
N PHE A 40 14.38 -51.14 29.25
CA PHE A 40 14.79 -51.68 27.95
C PHE A 40 15.30 -50.60 27.00
N GLY A 41 14.54 -49.52 26.78
CA GLY A 41 14.77 -48.58 25.67
C GLY A 41 16.16 -47.93 25.67
N LYS A 42 16.69 -47.55 26.85
CA LYS A 42 18.05 -46.98 26.98
C LYS A 42 19.16 -47.99 26.68
N TYR A 43 18.88 -49.29 26.82
CA TYR A 43 19.77 -50.39 26.45
C TYR A 43 19.65 -50.79 24.96
N GLU A 44 18.56 -50.37 24.31
CA GLU A 44 18.26 -50.60 22.89
C GLU A 44 18.64 -49.42 21.99
N ASN A 45 19.35 -48.40 22.51
CA ASN A 45 19.67 -47.15 21.81
C ASN A 45 18.43 -46.37 21.30
N ARG A 46 17.27 -46.49 21.94
CA ARG A 46 16.07 -45.72 21.55
C ARG A 46 16.18 -44.27 22.05
N ASN A 47 15.81 -43.32 21.18
CA ASN A 47 15.90 -41.88 21.46
C ASN A 47 14.88 -41.45 22.54
N PRO A 48 15.32 -40.88 23.69
CA PRO A 48 14.42 -40.50 24.79
C PRO A 48 13.63 -39.20 24.55
N SER A 49 14.15 -38.31 23.71
CA SER A 49 13.57 -37.01 23.36
C SER A 49 14.25 -36.46 22.10
N ILE A 50 13.78 -35.33 21.60
CA ILE A 50 14.37 -34.62 20.45
C ILE A 50 15.84 -34.22 20.65
N ALA A 51 16.31 -34.11 21.90
CA ALA A 51 17.67 -33.65 22.21
C ALA A 51 18.77 -34.71 22.00
N PHE A 52 18.41 -35.95 21.64
CA PHE A 52 19.37 -37.02 21.39
C PHE A 52 18.92 -37.97 20.27
N ASP A 53 19.79 -38.19 19.28
CA ASP A 53 19.63 -39.26 18.30
C ASP A 53 20.82 -40.23 18.36
N ALA A 54 20.55 -41.48 18.74
CA ALA A 54 21.59 -42.49 18.92
C ALA A 54 22.33 -42.84 17.62
N ASN A 55 21.63 -42.86 16.48
CA ASN A 55 22.21 -43.21 15.18
C ASN A 55 23.14 -42.09 14.70
N GLN A 56 22.71 -40.84 14.80
CA GLN A 56 23.49 -39.66 14.47
C GLN A 56 24.70 -39.52 15.41
N TYR A 57 24.51 -39.75 16.71
CA TYR A 57 25.58 -39.69 17.70
C TYR A 57 26.67 -40.73 17.42
N LEU A 58 26.31 -41.99 17.19
CA LEU A 58 27.25 -43.06 16.81
C LEU A 58 27.87 -42.82 15.41
N ASN A 59 27.11 -42.23 14.49
CA ASN A 59 27.62 -41.89 13.17
C ASN A 59 28.64 -40.76 13.20
N THR A 60 28.46 -39.78 14.08
CA THR A 60 29.36 -38.63 14.26
C THR A 60 30.60 -39.04 15.04
N TYR A 61 30.42 -39.75 16.15
CA TYR A 61 31.49 -40.08 17.10
C TYR A 61 31.92 -41.54 16.97
N LYS A 62 32.81 -41.80 15.99
CA LYS A 62 33.29 -43.16 15.68
C LYS A 62 34.04 -43.84 16.84
N ASP A 63 34.66 -43.06 17.72
CA ASP A 63 35.27 -43.54 18.97
C ASP A 63 34.22 -44.14 19.91
N VAL A 64 33.05 -43.49 20.03
CA VAL A 64 31.92 -43.99 20.80
C VAL A 64 31.33 -45.24 20.15
N ALA A 65 31.16 -45.25 18.83
CA ALA A 65 30.65 -46.43 18.12
C ALA A 65 31.50 -47.68 18.42
N LEU A 66 32.84 -47.54 18.36
CA LEU A 66 33.78 -48.60 18.72
C LEU A 66 33.73 -48.98 20.21
N ALA A 67 33.45 -48.03 21.12
CA ALA A 67 33.31 -48.30 22.55
C ALA A 67 32.02 -49.07 22.87
N VAL A 68 30.90 -48.66 22.27
CA VAL A 68 29.58 -49.31 22.38
C VAL A 68 29.65 -50.74 21.83
N GLU A 69 30.25 -50.95 20.65
CA GLU A 69 30.48 -52.27 20.06
C GLU A 69 31.32 -53.17 20.99
N LYS A 70 32.47 -52.68 21.46
CA LYS A 70 33.37 -53.42 22.37
C LYS A 70 32.76 -53.71 23.74
N SER A 71 31.75 -52.95 24.17
CA SER A 71 31.04 -53.23 25.43
C SER A 71 30.24 -54.53 25.39
N GLY A 72 29.89 -55.02 24.19
CA GLY A 72 28.98 -56.15 24.01
C GLY A 72 27.55 -55.85 24.47
N GLY A 73 27.08 -54.60 24.27
CA GLY A 73 25.76 -54.14 24.69
C GLY A 73 25.64 -53.78 26.18
N LYS A 74 26.77 -53.62 26.88
CA LYS A 74 26.82 -53.20 28.30
C LYS A 74 26.88 -51.69 28.50
N PHE A 75 27.06 -50.93 27.41
CA PHE A 75 27.18 -49.50 27.42
C PHE A 75 26.63 -48.94 26.11
N THR A 76 25.63 -48.07 26.18
CA THR A 76 24.92 -47.55 25.00
C THR A 76 25.34 -46.13 24.59
N ALA A 77 24.86 -45.68 23.43
CA ALA A 77 25.11 -44.34 22.92
C ALA A 77 24.62 -43.26 23.90
N ILE A 78 23.42 -43.44 24.45
CA ILE A 78 22.82 -42.52 25.41
C ILE A 78 23.53 -42.58 26.77
N GLU A 79 23.91 -43.77 27.25
CA GLU A 79 24.71 -43.90 28.48
C GLU A 79 26.08 -43.19 28.36
N HIS A 80 26.74 -43.28 27.20
CA HIS A 80 27.94 -42.49 26.91
C HIS A 80 27.65 -40.98 26.94
N TYR A 81 26.59 -40.54 26.27
CA TYR A 81 26.29 -39.11 26.15
C TYR A 81 26.00 -38.47 27.51
N LEU A 82 25.15 -39.11 28.32
CA LEU A 82 24.76 -38.65 29.66
C LEU A 82 25.94 -38.70 30.66
N SER A 83 26.83 -39.68 30.54
CA SER A 83 27.98 -39.84 31.45
C SER A 83 29.14 -38.91 31.11
N PHE A 84 29.43 -38.74 29.81
CA PHE A 84 30.66 -38.11 29.30
C PHE A 84 30.41 -37.12 28.17
N GLY A 85 29.63 -37.52 27.15
CA GLY A 85 29.55 -36.80 25.87
C GLY A 85 29.17 -35.32 26.01
N ASP A 86 28.17 -34.99 26.82
CA ASP A 86 27.75 -33.59 27.02
C ASP A 86 28.84 -32.73 27.70
N ARG A 87 29.60 -33.30 28.64
CA ARG A 87 30.76 -32.65 29.30
C ARG A 87 32.00 -32.57 28.41
N GLU A 88 32.09 -33.42 27.40
CA GLU A 88 33.10 -33.34 26.34
C GLU A 88 32.69 -32.36 25.22
N GLY A 89 31.55 -31.68 25.36
CA GLY A 89 31.05 -30.73 24.36
C GLY A 89 30.54 -31.38 23.07
N ARG A 90 30.16 -32.67 23.13
CA ARG A 90 29.56 -33.40 22.00
C ARG A 90 28.08 -33.04 21.84
N SER A 91 27.57 -33.09 20.61
CA SER A 91 26.15 -32.87 20.29
C SER A 91 25.38 -34.18 20.37
N GLY A 92 24.31 -34.26 21.16
CA GLY A 92 23.44 -35.45 21.24
C GLY A 92 22.54 -35.63 20.02
N ASN A 93 21.99 -34.53 19.52
CA ASN A 93 21.35 -34.37 18.22
C ASN A 93 21.83 -33.02 17.67
N VAL A 94 22.56 -33.00 16.55
CA VAL A 94 23.19 -31.78 16.00
C VAL A 94 22.19 -30.85 15.31
N ASP A 95 21.08 -31.40 14.79
CA ASP A 95 20.04 -30.64 14.09
C ASP A 95 19.14 -29.88 15.07
N PHE A 96 18.92 -30.47 16.26
CA PHE A 96 18.28 -29.77 17.38
C PHE A 96 19.25 -28.89 18.19
N PHE A 97 20.42 -29.43 18.58
CA PHE A 97 21.39 -28.75 19.44
C PHE A 97 22.84 -29.04 19.03
N ASN A 98 23.44 -28.11 18.29
CA ASN A 98 24.86 -28.15 17.95
C ASN A 98 25.71 -27.56 19.09
N ALA A 99 26.25 -28.44 19.95
CA ALA A 99 27.12 -28.06 21.05
C ALA A 99 28.35 -27.27 20.59
N GLY A 100 28.95 -27.61 19.45
CA GLY A 100 30.10 -26.89 18.89
C GLY A 100 29.77 -25.42 18.58
N SER A 101 28.67 -25.17 17.87
CA SER A 101 28.19 -23.81 17.57
C SER A 101 27.81 -23.04 18.83
N TYR A 102 27.17 -23.69 19.78
CA TYR A 102 26.76 -23.10 21.06
C TYR A 102 27.98 -22.65 21.88
N LEU A 103 28.99 -23.52 22.05
CA LEU A 103 30.20 -23.20 22.81
C LEU A 103 31.12 -22.19 22.08
N ALA A 104 31.10 -22.16 20.74
CA ALA A 104 31.81 -21.14 19.96
C ALA A 104 31.18 -19.74 20.12
N THR A 105 29.84 -19.69 20.22
CA THR A 105 29.07 -18.45 20.47
C THR A 105 29.25 -17.98 21.92
N TYR A 106 29.09 -18.88 22.88
CA TYR A 106 29.12 -18.61 24.32
C TYR A 106 30.43 -19.11 24.94
N LYS A 107 31.49 -18.32 24.76
CA LYS A 107 32.86 -18.68 25.18
C LYS A 107 33.00 -18.98 26.67
N ASP A 108 32.23 -18.30 27.51
CA ASP A 108 32.16 -18.53 28.95
C ASP A 108 31.65 -19.95 29.29
N VAL A 109 30.67 -20.43 28.51
CA VAL A 109 30.19 -21.83 28.60
C VAL A 109 31.24 -22.78 28.03
N GLY A 110 31.88 -22.42 26.92
CA GLY A 110 33.03 -23.16 26.37
C GLY A 110 34.13 -23.41 27.40
N GLU A 111 34.49 -22.39 28.18
CA GLU A 111 35.41 -22.50 29.30
C GLU A 111 34.89 -23.37 30.45
N ALA A 112 33.59 -23.28 30.78
CA ALA A 112 32.98 -24.07 31.85
C ALA A 112 32.93 -25.57 31.49
N VAL A 113 32.59 -25.89 30.25
CA VAL A 113 32.61 -27.26 29.70
C VAL A 113 34.05 -27.80 29.64
N ALA A 114 35.01 -27.01 29.14
CA ALA A 114 36.43 -27.41 29.12
C ALA A 114 37.03 -27.67 30.52
N LYS A 115 36.48 -27.06 31.57
CA LYS A 115 36.84 -27.30 32.98
C LYS A 115 36.04 -28.47 33.62
N GLY A 116 35.14 -29.10 32.86
CA GLY A 116 34.26 -30.18 33.34
C GLY A 116 33.18 -29.74 34.33
N ALA A 117 32.90 -28.43 34.44
CA ALA A 117 31.98 -27.88 35.43
C ALA A 117 30.49 -28.05 35.06
N THR A 118 30.20 -28.19 33.77
CA THR A 118 28.87 -28.45 33.19
C THR A 118 29.03 -29.21 31.87
N GLY A 119 27.97 -29.84 31.38
CA GLY A 119 27.83 -30.16 29.96
C GLY A 119 27.25 -29.00 29.15
N ALA A 120 27.32 -29.08 27.82
CA ALA A 120 26.87 -28.03 26.90
C ALA A 120 25.33 -27.92 26.84
N LEU A 121 24.65 -29.05 26.60
CA LEU A 121 23.20 -29.18 26.64
C LEU A 121 22.68 -28.97 28.06
N GLN A 122 23.38 -29.51 29.08
CA GLN A 122 23.08 -29.24 30.48
C GLN A 122 23.08 -27.73 30.79
N HIS A 123 24.06 -26.97 30.28
CA HIS A 123 24.08 -25.52 30.44
C HIS A 123 22.89 -24.86 29.75
N ALA A 124 22.61 -25.23 28.49
CA ALA A 124 21.51 -24.68 27.70
C ALA A 124 20.14 -24.86 28.39
N LEU A 125 19.84 -26.06 28.89
CA LEU A 125 18.58 -26.39 29.56
C LEU A 125 18.38 -25.61 30.87
N ILE A 126 19.41 -25.56 31.73
CA ILE A 126 19.29 -25.04 33.10
C ILE A 126 19.45 -23.52 33.17
N PHE A 127 20.45 -22.99 32.46
CA PHE A 127 20.93 -21.62 32.58
C PHE A 127 20.73 -20.83 31.29
N GLY A 128 21.16 -21.38 30.14
CA GLY A 128 21.18 -20.69 28.85
C GLY A 128 19.82 -20.10 28.47
N ALA A 129 18.75 -20.91 28.50
CA ALA A 129 17.40 -20.43 28.21
C ALA A 129 16.90 -19.32 29.16
N LYS A 130 17.28 -19.34 30.45
CA LYS A 130 16.95 -18.27 31.41
C LYS A 130 17.77 -17.00 31.18
N GLU A 131 18.97 -17.15 30.66
CA GLU A 131 19.90 -16.08 30.30
C GLU A 131 19.64 -15.55 28.87
N GLY A 132 18.56 -15.98 28.20
CA GLY A 132 18.21 -15.56 26.85
C GLY A 132 19.10 -16.14 25.74
N ARG A 133 19.96 -17.12 26.05
CA ARG A 133 20.89 -17.72 25.09
C ARG A 133 20.14 -18.61 24.10
N GLN A 134 20.04 -18.16 22.85
CA GLN A 134 19.53 -18.98 21.75
C GLN A 134 20.41 -20.21 21.53
N ILE A 135 19.76 -21.36 21.31
CA ILE A 135 20.42 -22.65 21.11
C ILE A 135 20.55 -23.06 19.65
N SER A 136 19.65 -22.57 18.79
CA SER A 136 19.66 -22.72 17.34
C SER A 136 18.85 -21.56 16.73
N LYS A 137 18.90 -21.39 15.40
CA LYS A 137 18.04 -20.44 14.69
C LYS A 137 16.57 -20.88 14.60
N LEU A 138 16.27 -22.11 14.98
CA LEU A 138 14.97 -22.77 14.78
C LEU A 138 14.21 -22.93 16.09
N TYR A 139 14.83 -22.56 17.20
CA TYR A 139 14.26 -22.53 18.53
C TYR A 139 14.41 -21.11 19.07
N ASP A 140 13.31 -20.38 19.23
CA ASP A 140 13.31 -19.08 19.88
C ASP A 140 12.80 -19.20 21.32
N ASN A 141 13.71 -18.95 22.27
CA ASN A 141 13.38 -18.90 23.69
C ASN A 141 12.32 -17.82 24.01
N LYS A 142 12.34 -16.64 23.37
CA LYS A 142 11.43 -15.51 23.64
C LYS A 142 10.01 -15.88 23.22
N PHE A 143 9.82 -16.27 21.96
CA PHE A 143 8.55 -16.75 21.42
C PHE A 143 7.97 -17.90 22.24
N TYR A 144 8.72 -18.99 22.42
CA TYR A 144 8.14 -20.19 23.05
C TYR A 144 7.84 -20.00 24.55
N ALA A 145 8.59 -19.15 25.26
CA ALA A 145 8.32 -18.79 26.64
C ALA A 145 7.03 -17.96 26.84
N GLN A 146 6.44 -17.40 25.78
CA GLN A 146 5.17 -16.69 25.83
C GLN A 146 3.94 -17.61 25.77
N THR A 147 4.11 -18.88 25.39
CA THR A 147 2.99 -19.85 25.35
C THR A 147 2.43 -20.10 26.76
N LYS A 148 1.10 -20.21 26.88
CA LYS A 148 0.41 -20.30 28.18
C LYS A 148 0.83 -21.54 28.97
N GLU A 149 1.02 -22.64 28.26
CA GLU A 149 1.44 -23.94 28.75
C GLU A 149 2.84 -23.85 29.38
N VAL A 150 3.79 -23.20 28.71
CA VAL A 150 5.16 -22.98 29.20
C VAL A 150 5.15 -22.02 30.39
N GLN A 151 4.42 -20.90 30.31
CA GLN A 151 4.29 -19.96 31.44
C GLN A 151 3.71 -20.65 32.69
N GLN A 152 2.69 -21.49 32.52
CA GLN A 152 2.09 -22.26 33.61
C GLN A 152 3.05 -23.32 34.17
N ALA A 153 3.82 -24.00 33.31
CA ALA A 153 4.79 -25.00 33.75
C ALA A 153 5.97 -24.39 34.52
N ILE A 154 6.48 -23.22 34.08
CA ILE A 154 7.55 -22.49 34.77
C ILE A 154 7.04 -21.92 36.09
N SER A 155 5.90 -21.24 36.11
CA SER A 155 5.34 -20.62 37.32
C SER A 155 4.91 -21.63 38.40
N SER A 156 4.50 -22.83 38.00
CA SER A 156 4.24 -23.94 38.92
C SER A 156 5.49 -24.73 39.34
N GLY A 157 6.67 -24.38 38.82
CA GLY A 157 7.94 -25.05 39.14
C GLY A 157 8.06 -26.47 38.59
N GLN A 158 7.28 -26.86 37.59
CA GLN A 158 7.41 -28.16 36.93
C GLN A 158 8.68 -28.27 36.09
N VAL A 159 9.16 -27.14 35.58
CA VAL A 159 10.33 -26.98 34.71
C VAL A 159 10.99 -25.63 35.03
N ASN A 160 12.28 -25.51 34.75
CA ASN A 160 13.05 -24.29 34.99
C ASN A 160 13.00 -23.32 33.81
N SER A 161 12.82 -23.81 32.59
CA SER A 161 12.91 -23.02 31.37
C SER A 161 11.94 -23.50 30.28
N SER A 162 11.71 -22.64 29.29
CA SER A 162 10.98 -22.98 28.06
C SER A 162 11.65 -24.13 27.31
N LEU A 163 12.98 -24.18 27.29
CA LEU A 163 13.74 -25.26 26.66
C LEU A 163 13.63 -26.59 27.41
N GLU A 164 13.66 -26.58 28.74
CA GLU A 164 13.40 -27.79 29.54
C GLU A 164 11.97 -28.31 29.29
N TYR A 165 10.98 -27.43 29.21
CA TYR A 165 9.62 -27.82 28.82
C TYR A 165 9.58 -28.46 27.42
N PHE A 166 10.22 -27.83 26.44
CA PHE A 166 10.20 -28.34 25.07
C PHE A 166 10.84 -29.72 24.94
N VAL A 167 12.02 -29.92 25.55
CA VAL A 167 12.77 -31.18 25.48
C VAL A 167 12.11 -32.33 26.25
N THR A 168 11.28 -32.03 27.26
CA THR A 168 10.64 -33.06 28.11
C THR A 168 9.15 -33.29 27.85
N LYS A 169 8.49 -32.39 27.09
CA LYS A 169 7.04 -32.46 26.81
C LYS A 169 6.64 -31.88 25.45
N GLY A 170 7.15 -30.70 25.11
CA GLY A 170 6.65 -29.91 23.97
C GLY A 170 6.95 -30.56 22.61
N ALA A 171 8.15 -31.10 22.44
CA ALA A 171 8.57 -31.78 21.21
C ALA A 171 7.68 -33.01 20.90
N GLY A 172 7.36 -33.81 21.92
CA GLY A 172 6.46 -34.94 21.85
C GLY A 172 5.00 -34.55 21.68
N ALA A 173 4.55 -33.44 22.27
CA ALA A 173 3.23 -32.86 22.01
C ALA A 173 3.07 -32.40 20.54
N GLY A 174 4.18 -32.00 19.91
CA GLY A 174 4.20 -31.44 18.55
C GLY A 174 4.00 -29.93 18.54
N ASP A 175 4.52 -29.27 19.57
CA ASP A 175 4.65 -27.83 19.70
C ASP A 175 5.67 -27.28 18.69
N ILE A 176 5.51 -26.02 18.32
CA ILE A 176 6.47 -25.30 17.47
C ILE A 176 7.14 -24.20 18.31
N PRO A 177 8.47 -24.25 18.52
CA PRO A 177 9.19 -23.29 19.36
C PRO A 177 9.71 -22.08 18.58
N THR A 178 9.17 -21.78 17.40
CA THR A 178 9.61 -20.66 16.55
C THR A 178 8.45 -20.17 15.69
N ALA A 179 8.39 -18.87 15.44
CA ALA A 179 7.44 -18.28 14.49
C ALA A 179 7.85 -18.51 13.01
N ILE A 180 9.09 -18.97 12.76
CA ILE A 180 9.60 -19.28 11.40
C ILE A 180 8.75 -20.35 10.72
N LEU A 181 8.38 -21.40 11.45
CA LEU A 181 7.60 -22.52 10.92
C LEU A 181 6.10 -22.31 11.19
N ASP A 182 5.33 -22.01 10.16
CA ASP A 182 3.88 -22.08 10.25
C ASP A 182 3.44 -23.55 10.10
N LYS A 183 2.93 -24.13 11.20
CA LYS A 183 2.57 -25.55 11.27
C LYS A 183 1.51 -25.94 10.25
N ASP A 184 0.45 -25.15 10.16
CA ASP A 184 -0.74 -25.54 9.42
C ASP A 184 -0.48 -25.36 7.93
N PHE A 185 0.17 -24.27 7.53
CA PHE A 185 0.69 -24.09 6.18
C PHE A 185 1.72 -25.17 5.80
N TYR A 186 2.67 -25.51 6.68
CA TYR A 186 3.66 -26.56 6.39
C TYR A 186 3.01 -27.90 6.13
N LEU A 187 2.01 -28.30 6.92
CA LEU A 187 1.30 -29.56 6.74
C LEU A 187 0.33 -29.54 5.53
N GLU A 188 -0.25 -28.38 5.21
CA GLU A 188 -1.11 -28.20 4.04
C GLU A 188 -0.34 -28.32 2.73
N LYS A 189 0.85 -27.68 2.65
CA LYS A 189 1.72 -27.75 1.46
C LYS A 189 2.52 -29.06 1.37
N ASN A 190 2.84 -29.69 2.50
CA ASN A 190 3.64 -30.93 2.57
C ASN A 190 2.80 -32.11 3.10
N LYS A 191 1.80 -32.51 2.31
CA LYS A 191 0.80 -33.55 2.67
C LYS A 191 1.42 -34.94 2.92
N ASP A 192 2.60 -35.20 2.36
CA ASP A 192 3.40 -36.39 2.65
C ASP A 192 3.86 -36.44 4.11
N ILE A 193 4.19 -35.27 4.69
CA ILE A 193 4.63 -35.12 6.08
C ILE A 193 3.45 -35.21 7.05
N ALA A 194 2.32 -34.57 6.71
CA ALA A 194 1.07 -34.73 7.47
C ALA A 194 0.68 -36.20 7.60
N LYS A 195 0.67 -36.94 6.48
CA LYS A 195 0.40 -38.38 6.46
C LYS A 195 1.42 -39.19 7.25
N ALA A 196 2.72 -38.86 7.18
CA ALA A 196 3.75 -39.56 7.95
C ALA A 196 3.61 -39.35 9.47
N ILE A 197 3.10 -38.19 9.92
CA ILE A 197 2.76 -37.93 11.33
C ILE A 197 1.52 -38.74 11.74
N GLU A 198 0.46 -38.76 10.92
CA GLU A 198 -0.75 -39.58 11.16
C GLU A 198 -0.44 -41.08 11.25
N GLU A 199 0.47 -41.57 10.40
CA GLU A 199 0.94 -42.96 10.40
C GLU A 199 1.94 -43.27 11.54
N GLY A 200 2.30 -42.29 12.37
CA GLY A 200 3.23 -42.46 13.49
C GLY A 200 4.69 -42.70 13.06
N LYS A 201 5.07 -42.27 11.85
CA LYS A 201 6.45 -42.37 11.32
C LYS A 201 7.31 -41.16 11.68
N LEU A 202 6.67 -40.04 12.02
CA LEU A 202 7.30 -38.79 12.45
C LEU A 202 6.60 -38.28 13.72
N SER A 203 7.36 -37.73 14.68
CA SER A 203 6.78 -37.29 15.96
C SER A 203 6.03 -35.96 15.85
N SER A 204 6.53 -35.04 15.02
CA SER A 204 5.99 -33.71 14.81
C SER A 204 6.45 -33.05 13.50
N ALA A 205 5.73 -32.01 13.07
CA ALA A 205 6.09 -31.17 11.94
C ALA A 205 7.44 -30.46 12.16
N TYR A 206 7.68 -29.97 13.39
CA TYR A 206 8.93 -29.32 13.76
C TYR A 206 10.13 -30.26 13.67
N GLN A 207 10.01 -31.50 14.16
CA GLN A 207 11.08 -32.49 14.03
C GLN A 207 11.45 -32.70 12.56
N HIS A 208 10.47 -32.93 11.70
CA HIS A 208 10.72 -33.08 10.26
C HIS A 208 11.38 -31.83 9.67
N PHE A 209 10.92 -30.63 10.04
CA PHE A 209 11.43 -29.37 9.52
C PHE A 209 12.92 -29.17 9.83
N ILE A 210 13.35 -29.43 11.07
CA ILE A 210 14.76 -29.25 11.46
C ILE A 210 15.69 -30.36 10.94
N GLU A 211 15.21 -31.60 10.81
CA GLU A 211 16.00 -32.76 10.36
C GLU A 211 16.10 -32.85 8.83
N PHE A 212 15.02 -32.50 8.11
CA PHE A 212 14.90 -32.72 6.65
C PHE A 212 14.29 -31.53 5.91
N GLY A 213 13.24 -30.91 6.45
CA GLY A 213 12.43 -29.92 5.73
C GLY A 213 13.18 -28.66 5.31
N LEU A 214 14.20 -28.25 6.05
CA LEU A 214 15.12 -27.18 5.63
C LEU A 214 16.10 -27.60 4.54
N TYR A 215 16.36 -28.89 4.36
CA TYR A 215 17.40 -29.40 3.47
C TYR A 215 16.83 -29.98 2.16
N GLU A 216 15.57 -30.40 2.17
CA GLU A 216 14.85 -30.85 0.98
C GLU A 216 14.44 -29.66 0.08
N LYS A 217 14.63 -29.80 -1.24
CA LYS A 217 14.21 -28.80 -2.24
C LYS A 217 12.69 -28.82 -2.42
N GLY A 218 12.08 -27.63 -2.53
CA GLY A 218 10.66 -27.40 -2.78
C GLY A 218 9.81 -27.27 -1.52
N ARG A 219 10.41 -27.26 -0.32
CA ARG A 219 9.67 -27.25 0.96
C ARG A 219 9.26 -25.84 1.37
N GLN A 220 7.95 -25.59 1.31
CA GLN A 220 7.33 -24.35 1.75
C GLN A 220 7.00 -24.44 3.24
N PHE A 221 7.55 -23.55 4.08
CA PHE A 221 7.48 -23.62 5.55
C PHE A 221 6.79 -22.43 6.23
N ASN A 222 6.54 -21.36 5.48
CA ASN A 222 5.87 -20.16 5.96
C ASN A 222 5.16 -19.50 4.77
N PRO A 223 3.95 -18.93 4.91
CA PRO A 223 3.24 -18.25 3.81
C PRO A 223 4.04 -17.14 3.12
N LEU A 224 4.98 -16.53 3.83
CA LEU A 224 5.83 -15.43 3.36
C LEU A 224 7.09 -15.90 2.59
N PHE A 225 7.41 -17.20 2.62
CA PHE A 225 8.56 -17.76 1.93
C PHE A 225 8.11 -18.56 0.72
N ASN A 226 8.74 -18.31 -0.44
CA ASN A 226 8.57 -19.13 -1.63
C ASN A 226 9.93 -19.43 -2.26
N GLU A 227 10.39 -20.69 -2.16
CA GLU A 227 11.65 -21.14 -2.74
C GLU A 227 11.81 -20.80 -4.23
N THR A 228 10.73 -20.87 -5.02
CA THR A 228 10.82 -20.57 -6.46
C THR A 228 11.12 -19.10 -6.72
N GLU A 229 10.39 -18.20 -6.05
CA GLU A 229 10.60 -16.76 -6.15
C GLU A 229 11.96 -16.36 -5.57
N TYR A 230 12.30 -16.90 -4.40
CA TYR A 230 13.58 -16.67 -3.74
C TYR A 230 14.77 -17.03 -4.65
N LEU A 231 14.74 -18.20 -5.30
CA LEU A 231 15.80 -18.63 -6.23
C LEU A 231 15.79 -17.86 -7.56
N ASN A 232 14.65 -17.31 -7.97
CA ASN A 232 14.57 -16.47 -9.17
C ASN A 232 15.15 -15.07 -8.93
N ALA A 233 14.87 -14.47 -7.76
CA ALA A 233 15.49 -13.22 -7.33
C ALA A 233 16.99 -13.38 -7.03
N ASN A 234 17.41 -14.52 -6.48
CA ASN A 234 18.78 -14.75 -5.98
C ASN A 234 19.53 -15.80 -6.82
N GLN A 235 19.97 -15.41 -8.02
CA GLN A 235 20.67 -16.30 -8.96
C GLN A 235 22.02 -16.83 -8.43
N ASP A 236 22.66 -16.09 -7.52
CA ASP A 236 23.86 -16.55 -6.79
C ASP A 236 23.54 -17.73 -5.87
N VAL A 237 22.42 -17.66 -5.14
CA VAL A 237 21.94 -18.75 -4.28
C VAL A 237 21.50 -19.95 -5.14
N LYS A 238 20.81 -19.71 -6.25
CA LYS A 238 20.45 -20.75 -7.22
C LYS A 238 21.68 -21.53 -7.68
N ALA A 239 22.72 -20.82 -8.11
CA ALA A 239 23.99 -21.44 -8.50
C ALA A 239 24.72 -22.16 -7.34
N ALA A 240 24.54 -21.73 -6.10
CA ALA A 240 25.09 -22.40 -4.91
C ALA A 240 24.31 -23.68 -4.56
N VAL A 241 22.98 -23.67 -4.65
CA VAL A 241 22.08 -24.82 -4.44
C VAL A 241 22.23 -25.88 -5.54
N ASP A 242 22.49 -25.46 -6.79
CA ASP A 242 22.75 -26.39 -7.89
C ASP A 242 24.15 -27.03 -7.83
N LYS A 243 25.12 -26.35 -7.19
CA LYS A 243 26.45 -26.90 -6.87
C LYS A 243 26.49 -27.70 -5.56
N GLY A 244 25.37 -27.79 -4.83
CA GLY A 244 25.30 -28.49 -3.54
C GLY A 244 26.05 -27.80 -2.39
N ALA A 245 26.36 -26.51 -2.50
CA ALA A 245 26.89 -25.72 -1.38
C ALA A 245 25.81 -25.47 -0.31
N PHE A 246 24.54 -25.42 -0.74
CA PHE A 246 23.36 -25.51 0.09
C PHE A 246 22.44 -26.60 -0.46
N GLN A 247 21.67 -27.26 0.41
CA GLN A 247 20.81 -28.37 0.02
C GLN A 247 19.48 -27.87 -0.56
N SER A 248 18.95 -26.75 -0.05
CA SER A 248 17.76 -26.05 -0.54
C SER A 248 17.90 -24.52 -0.45
N ALA A 249 16.94 -23.79 -1.01
CA ALA A 249 16.80 -22.35 -0.77
C ALA A 249 16.40 -22.01 0.68
N ALA A 250 15.56 -22.84 1.31
CA ALA A 250 15.11 -22.63 2.69
C ALA A 250 16.30 -22.66 3.67
N GLN A 251 17.24 -23.59 3.49
CA GLN A 251 18.50 -23.64 4.25
C GLN A 251 19.26 -22.32 4.10
N HIS A 252 19.44 -21.84 2.86
CA HIS A 252 20.17 -20.59 2.63
C HIS A 252 19.46 -19.40 3.28
N PHE A 253 18.16 -19.25 3.06
CA PHE A 253 17.41 -18.10 3.55
C PHE A 253 17.44 -18.00 5.08
N ILE A 254 17.15 -19.10 5.79
CA ILE A 254 17.13 -19.08 7.26
C ILE A 254 18.54 -18.91 7.85
N LEU A 255 19.56 -19.53 7.26
CA LEU A 255 20.92 -19.42 7.80
C LEU A 255 21.61 -18.08 7.44
N PHE A 256 21.35 -17.52 6.26
CA PHE A 256 22.05 -16.35 5.70
C PHE A 256 21.11 -15.28 5.15
N GLY A 257 20.25 -15.65 4.18
CA GLY A 257 19.52 -14.69 3.34
C GLY A 257 18.64 -13.67 4.09
N SER A 258 17.95 -14.10 5.15
CA SER A 258 17.13 -13.21 5.98
C SER A 258 17.96 -12.11 6.66
N LYS A 259 19.16 -12.45 7.14
CA LYS A 259 20.11 -11.51 7.75
C LYS A 259 20.82 -10.64 6.71
N GLU A 260 20.99 -11.14 5.49
CA GLU A 260 21.47 -10.36 4.34
C GLU A 260 20.44 -9.35 3.81
N GLY A 261 19.22 -9.35 4.35
CA GLY A 261 18.15 -8.43 3.94
C GLY A 261 17.49 -8.82 2.61
N ARG A 262 17.58 -10.09 2.21
CA ARG A 262 16.96 -10.62 0.99
C ARG A 262 15.50 -10.97 1.25
N ASN A 263 14.62 -10.60 0.32
CA ASN A 263 13.19 -10.91 0.39
C ASN A 263 12.95 -12.43 0.31
N PRO A 264 12.13 -13.04 1.20
CA PRO A 264 11.79 -14.46 1.20
C PRO A 264 10.85 -14.87 0.04
N SER A 265 10.07 -13.92 -0.48
CA SER A 265 9.21 -14.00 -1.66
C SER A 265 8.81 -12.58 -2.09
N SER A 266 7.96 -12.45 -3.10
CA SER A 266 7.22 -11.22 -3.41
C SER A 266 6.31 -10.75 -2.25
N LYS A 267 5.91 -11.66 -1.35
CA LYS A 267 5.03 -11.39 -0.21
C LYS A 267 5.73 -10.84 1.05
N PHE A 268 6.94 -10.30 0.91
CA PHE A 268 7.64 -9.61 2.00
C PHE A 268 8.82 -8.81 1.45
N ASP A 269 8.72 -7.48 1.43
CA ASP A 269 9.87 -6.64 1.15
C ASP A 269 10.62 -6.25 2.43
N THR A 270 11.87 -6.67 2.51
CA THR A 270 12.72 -6.49 3.69
C THR A 270 13.15 -5.05 3.89
N GLN A 271 13.38 -4.30 2.80
CA GLN A 271 13.83 -2.91 2.88
C GLN A 271 12.65 -1.99 3.22
N PHE A 272 11.49 -2.24 2.62
CA PHE A 272 10.26 -1.51 2.88
C PHE A 272 9.74 -1.76 4.31
N TYR A 273 9.71 -3.03 4.75
CA TYR A 273 9.36 -3.36 6.14
C TYR A 273 10.24 -2.58 7.14
N LEU A 274 11.56 -2.49 6.91
CA LEU A 274 12.50 -1.73 7.74
C LEU A 274 12.42 -0.20 7.56
N ALA A 275 11.75 0.29 6.53
CA ALA A 275 11.51 1.72 6.30
C ALA A 275 10.29 2.20 7.09
N LEU A 276 9.18 1.44 7.08
CA LEU A 276 8.02 1.68 7.93
C LEU A 276 8.33 1.44 9.41
N ASN A 277 8.95 0.30 9.73
CA ASN A 277 9.18 -0.12 11.11
C ASN A 277 10.56 0.30 11.62
N GLY A 278 10.70 1.60 11.89
CA GLY A 278 11.94 2.18 12.46
C GLY A 278 12.40 1.49 13.75
N GLU A 279 11.47 1.09 14.63
CA GLU A 279 11.81 0.33 15.84
C GLU A 279 12.41 -1.04 15.50
N ALA A 280 11.88 -1.76 14.51
CA ALA A 280 12.40 -3.08 14.13
C ALA A 280 13.88 -2.99 13.69
N LYS A 281 14.25 -1.92 12.98
CA LYS A 281 15.64 -1.64 12.61
C LYS A 281 16.55 -1.44 13.83
N ASP A 282 16.09 -0.73 14.85
CA ASP A 282 16.83 -0.54 16.10
C ASP A 282 16.91 -1.83 16.92
N GLN A 283 15.82 -2.61 16.99
CA GLN A 283 15.80 -3.93 17.63
C GLN A 283 16.77 -4.91 16.96
N ILE A 284 16.84 -4.94 15.63
CA ILE A 284 17.77 -5.80 14.86
C ILE A 284 19.22 -5.33 15.05
N THR A 285 19.46 -4.01 15.01
CA THR A 285 20.80 -3.44 15.25
C THR A 285 21.27 -3.67 16.68
N GLY A 286 20.36 -3.63 17.65
CA GLY A 286 20.59 -3.99 19.05
C GLY A 286 20.71 -5.49 19.30
N GLY A 287 20.49 -6.34 18.30
CA GLY A 287 20.62 -7.80 18.39
C GLY A 287 19.45 -8.50 19.11
N VAL A 288 18.30 -7.84 19.24
CA VAL A 288 17.05 -8.45 19.77
C VAL A 288 16.49 -9.47 18.78
N TYR A 289 16.56 -9.15 17.48
CA TYR A 289 16.17 -10.01 16.36
C TYR A 289 17.32 -10.11 15.35
N SER A 290 17.46 -11.24 14.64
CA SER A 290 18.56 -11.45 13.70
C SER A 290 18.27 -10.98 12.27
N SER A 291 17.00 -10.67 11.96
CA SER A 291 16.54 -10.19 10.65
C SER A 291 15.16 -9.51 10.74
N ALA A 292 14.80 -8.74 9.71
CA ALA A 292 13.46 -8.18 9.51
C ALA A 292 12.38 -9.27 9.51
N PHE A 293 12.64 -10.37 8.82
CA PHE A 293 11.72 -11.52 8.74
C PHE A 293 11.43 -12.15 10.10
N GLU A 294 12.45 -12.28 10.96
CA GLU A 294 12.29 -12.84 12.31
C GLU A 294 11.53 -11.87 13.24
N GLN A 295 11.82 -10.56 13.15
CA GLN A 295 11.06 -9.56 13.90
C GLN A 295 9.59 -9.59 13.44
N TYR A 296 9.33 -9.55 12.13
CA TYR A 296 7.97 -9.50 11.57
C TYR A 296 7.11 -10.68 12.03
N LEU A 297 7.69 -11.87 12.07
CA LEU A 297 7.01 -13.07 12.56
C LEU A 297 6.75 -13.07 14.07
N ALA A 298 7.49 -12.27 14.85
CA ALA A 298 7.37 -12.17 16.30
C ALA A 298 6.48 -11.00 16.77
N GLU A 299 6.54 -9.85 16.09
CA GLU A 299 5.87 -8.60 16.48
C GLU A 299 5.03 -8.00 15.32
N GLY A 300 5.50 -8.16 14.07
CA GLY A 300 4.91 -7.53 12.88
C GLY A 300 3.50 -8.01 12.45
N LYS A 301 2.96 -9.10 13.00
CA LYS A 301 1.55 -9.50 12.82
C LYS A 301 0.51 -8.49 13.36
N GLY A 302 0.97 -7.40 13.97
CA GLY A 302 0.16 -6.22 14.31
C GLY A 302 0.84 -4.90 13.94
N GLN A 303 1.66 -4.88 12.88
CA GLN A 303 2.41 -3.70 12.39
C GLN A 303 2.30 -3.55 10.86
N GLY A 304 1.08 -3.72 10.32
CA GLY A 304 0.72 -3.41 8.94
C GLY A 304 1.64 -3.93 7.82
N PHE A 305 1.48 -5.19 7.43
CA PHE A 305 2.08 -5.70 6.19
C PHE A 305 1.24 -6.83 5.58
N ILE A 306 0.37 -6.48 4.63
CA ILE A 306 -0.60 -7.41 4.04
C ILE A 306 -0.37 -7.54 2.53
N THR A 307 0.21 -8.68 2.14
CA THR A 307 0.38 -9.02 0.71
C THR A 307 -0.22 -10.39 0.41
N SER A 308 -1.55 -10.45 0.28
CA SER A 308 -2.25 -11.13 -0.84
C SER A 308 -3.73 -11.46 -0.55
N ALA A 309 -4.60 -11.08 -1.47
CA ALA A 309 -5.81 -11.77 -1.94
C ALA A 309 -7.00 -12.06 -0.99
N GLU A 310 -6.85 -12.25 0.33
CA GLU A 310 -8.01 -12.39 1.24
C GLU A 310 -7.79 -11.78 2.63
N THR A 311 -8.30 -10.54 2.80
CA THR A 311 -8.91 -9.95 4.02
C THR A 311 -8.08 -9.45 5.22
N PHE A 312 -8.63 -8.39 5.82
CA PHE A 312 -8.35 -7.76 7.12
C PHE A 312 -7.11 -6.88 7.24
N ALA A 313 -7.19 -5.69 6.62
CA ALA A 313 -6.56 -4.50 7.17
C ALA A 313 -6.99 -4.28 8.64
N THR A 314 -6.18 -3.54 9.37
CA THR A 314 -6.15 -3.52 10.82
C THR A 314 -6.90 -2.32 11.39
N GLY A 315 -6.18 -1.34 11.90
CA GLY A 315 -6.68 -0.10 12.52
C GLY A 315 -5.51 0.82 12.91
N GLY A 316 -4.41 0.65 12.19
CA GLY A 316 -3.25 1.53 12.09
C GLY A 316 -2.51 1.17 10.80
N ASP A 317 -1.64 2.08 10.36
CA ASP A 317 -0.98 2.16 9.05
C ASP A 317 -0.69 0.79 8.38
N ASP A 318 -1.46 0.46 7.33
CA ASP A 318 -1.37 -0.79 6.55
C ASP A 318 -0.81 -0.56 5.13
N LEU A 319 -0.02 -1.52 4.62
CA LEU A 319 0.22 -1.67 3.17
C LEU A 319 -0.64 -2.81 2.64
N ILE A 320 -1.45 -2.50 1.62
CA ILE A 320 -2.33 -3.43 0.92
C ILE A 320 -1.94 -3.46 -0.56
N LEU A 321 -1.46 -4.61 -1.03
CA LEU A 321 -1.15 -4.83 -2.44
C LEU A 321 -2.12 -5.84 -3.06
N GLY A 322 -2.85 -5.38 -4.06
CA GLY A 322 -3.76 -6.14 -4.90
C GLY A 322 -3.07 -7.07 -5.89
N THR A 323 -3.88 -7.57 -6.82
CA THR A 323 -3.53 -8.64 -7.72
C THR A 323 -3.88 -8.29 -9.16
N ALA A 324 -3.85 -9.26 -10.07
CA ALA A 324 -4.18 -9.04 -11.49
C ALA A 324 -5.61 -9.49 -11.83
N ILE A 325 -6.51 -9.42 -10.84
CA ILE A 325 -7.95 -9.71 -10.90
C ILE A 325 -8.65 -8.80 -9.90
N ALA A 326 -9.95 -8.56 -10.10
CA ALA A 326 -10.81 -7.79 -9.21
C ALA A 326 -10.64 -8.17 -7.71
N ASP A 327 -10.16 -7.21 -6.92
CA ASP A 327 -9.93 -7.25 -5.48
C ASP A 327 -10.92 -6.33 -4.73
N PHE A 328 -11.04 -6.53 -3.41
CA PHE A 328 -11.87 -5.71 -2.53
C PHE A 328 -11.08 -5.38 -1.25
N PHE A 329 -10.77 -4.10 -1.06
CA PHE A 329 -9.96 -3.61 0.06
C PHE A 329 -10.61 -2.44 0.80
N ASP A 330 -10.34 -2.38 2.10
CA ASP A 330 -10.86 -1.40 3.03
C ASP A 330 -9.84 -1.33 4.18
N GLY A 331 -8.96 -0.32 4.15
CA GLY A 331 -7.82 -0.11 5.05
C GLY A 331 -8.19 0.13 6.51
N LYS A 332 -9.42 0.61 6.73
CA LYS A 332 -10.08 0.87 8.02
C LYS A 332 -9.70 2.18 8.66
N ALA A 333 -8.48 2.26 9.19
CA ALA A 333 -8.00 3.39 9.95
C ALA A 333 -6.49 3.31 10.11
N GLY A 334 -5.79 4.42 9.96
CA GLY A 334 -4.35 4.45 9.82
C GLY A 334 -3.96 5.49 8.78
N MET A 335 -2.68 5.57 8.42
CA MET A 335 -2.27 6.04 7.10
C MET A 335 -1.97 4.82 6.26
N ASP A 336 -2.92 4.47 5.39
CA ASP A 336 -2.90 3.25 4.62
C ASP A 336 -2.38 3.51 3.20
N ILE A 337 -1.70 2.52 2.63
CA ILE A 337 -1.22 2.53 1.24
C ILE A 337 -1.85 1.35 0.52
N ILE A 338 -2.65 1.61 -0.50
CA ILE A 338 -3.48 0.61 -1.20
C ILE A 338 -3.24 0.71 -2.70
N SER A 339 -2.89 -0.39 -3.36
CA SER A 339 -2.71 -0.49 -4.82
C SER A 339 -3.51 -1.67 -5.37
N GLY A 340 -4.39 -1.45 -6.36
CA GLY A 340 -5.19 -2.50 -7.02
C GLY A 340 -4.39 -3.34 -8.01
N SER A 341 -3.56 -2.67 -8.80
CA SER A 341 -2.58 -3.18 -9.76
C SER A 341 -3.08 -3.45 -11.19
N LYS A 342 -4.07 -4.34 -11.40
CA LYS A 342 -4.61 -4.69 -12.75
C LYS A 342 -6.04 -5.27 -12.74
N GLY A 343 -6.73 -5.26 -11.59
CA GLY A 343 -8.09 -5.79 -11.49
C GLY A 343 -9.13 -4.75 -11.90
N ASP A 344 -10.40 -5.11 -11.84
CA ASP A 344 -11.49 -4.12 -11.79
C ASP A 344 -11.86 -4.02 -10.30
N ASP A 345 -11.21 -3.11 -9.58
CA ASP A 345 -11.00 -3.19 -8.13
C ASP A 345 -11.95 -2.29 -7.34
N ASN A 346 -12.19 -2.65 -6.07
CA ASN A 346 -12.95 -1.82 -5.14
C ASN A 346 -12.10 -1.49 -3.91
N LEU A 347 -11.58 -0.28 -3.87
CA LEU A 347 -10.56 0.18 -2.95
C LEU A 347 -11.15 1.25 -2.02
N LYS A 348 -10.93 1.10 -0.72
CA LYS A 348 -11.20 2.14 0.27
C LYS A 348 -10.01 2.31 1.20
N GLY A 349 -9.53 3.54 1.37
CA GLY A 349 -8.58 3.92 2.42
C GLY A 349 -9.21 3.66 3.80
N GLY A 350 -9.99 4.61 4.31
CA GLY A 350 -10.73 4.41 5.55
C GLY A 350 -10.86 5.65 6.39
N ALA A 351 -9.89 5.85 7.29
CA ALA A 351 -9.90 6.89 8.30
C ALA A 351 -8.49 7.26 8.79
N GLY A 352 -8.02 8.42 8.36
CA GLY A 352 -6.64 8.89 8.41
C GLY A 352 -6.21 9.29 7.01
N ASN A 353 -4.93 9.61 6.79
CA ASN A 353 -4.50 10.25 5.55
C ASN A 353 -3.90 9.21 4.61
N ASP A 354 -4.72 8.70 3.68
CA ASP A 354 -4.44 7.49 2.92
C ASP A 354 -3.85 7.76 1.51
N TYR A 355 -3.23 6.73 0.94
CA TYR A 355 -2.66 6.72 -0.41
C TYR A 355 -3.27 5.56 -1.19
N VAL A 356 -4.23 5.85 -2.07
CA VAL A 356 -5.04 4.82 -2.74
C VAL A 356 -4.85 4.93 -4.26
N PHE A 357 -4.46 3.83 -4.90
CA PHE A 357 -4.16 3.74 -6.34
C PHE A 357 -4.97 2.59 -6.95
N GLY A 358 -5.83 2.85 -7.94
CA GLY A 358 -6.44 1.78 -8.75
C GLY A 358 -5.39 1.03 -9.59
N ASP A 359 -4.50 1.80 -10.23
CA ASP A 359 -3.48 1.40 -11.22
C ASP A 359 -4.06 1.00 -12.59
N GLY A 360 -5.23 0.34 -12.64
CA GLY A 360 -6.05 0.27 -13.86
C GLY A 360 -6.66 -1.09 -14.22
N GLY A 361 -7.65 -1.00 -15.10
CA GLY A 361 -8.90 -1.78 -14.99
C GLY A 361 -10.01 -0.81 -14.54
N GLU A 362 -11.28 -1.19 -14.63
CA GLU A 362 -12.38 -0.26 -14.31
C GLU A 362 -12.60 -0.21 -12.78
N ASP A 363 -11.97 0.75 -12.11
CA ASP A 363 -11.79 0.79 -10.66
C ASP A 363 -12.82 1.69 -9.93
N VAL A 364 -13.06 1.37 -8.65
CA VAL A 364 -13.79 2.23 -7.70
C VAL A 364 -12.88 2.50 -6.51
N VAL A 365 -12.40 3.74 -6.41
CA VAL A 365 -11.33 4.15 -5.51
C VAL A 365 -11.85 5.23 -4.56
N ILE A 366 -11.85 4.95 -3.25
CA ILE A 366 -12.37 5.84 -2.21
C ILE A 366 -11.27 6.14 -1.19
N GLY A 367 -11.03 7.41 -0.86
CA GLY A 367 -10.21 7.82 0.28
C GLY A 367 -10.91 7.46 1.60
N GLY A 368 -11.65 8.40 2.18
CA GLY A 368 -12.43 8.19 3.40
C GLY A 368 -12.53 9.43 4.28
N ASP A 369 -12.29 9.25 5.58
CA ASP A 369 -12.20 10.34 6.55
C ASP A 369 -10.72 10.75 6.70
N GLY A 370 -10.24 11.80 6.02
CA GLY A 370 -8.80 12.04 5.91
C GLY A 370 -8.43 13.19 4.99
N ASN A 371 -7.13 13.51 4.91
CA ASN A 371 -6.61 14.26 3.76
C ASN A 371 -5.82 13.26 2.91
N ASP A 372 -6.45 12.77 1.86
CA ASP A 372 -6.06 11.59 1.10
C ASP A 372 -5.40 11.96 -0.24
N LEU A 373 -4.63 11.02 -0.78
CA LEU A 373 -4.09 11.09 -2.14
C LEU A 373 -4.59 9.88 -2.93
N VAL A 374 -5.49 10.15 -3.88
CA VAL A 374 -6.27 9.13 -4.59
C VAL A 374 -5.98 9.21 -6.10
N PHE A 375 -5.65 8.07 -6.69
CA PHE A 375 -5.46 7.90 -8.13
C PHE A 375 -6.45 6.85 -8.65
N GLY A 376 -7.17 7.15 -9.75
CA GLY A 376 -7.87 6.15 -10.55
C GLY A 376 -6.86 5.25 -11.23
N GLY A 377 -6.40 5.66 -12.42
CA GLY A 377 -5.30 5.02 -13.12
C GLY A 377 -5.55 4.93 -14.62
N ALA A 378 -6.07 3.80 -15.10
CA ALA A 378 -6.26 3.60 -16.52
C ALA A 378 -7.50 2.75 -16.79
N LYS A 379 -8.42 3.29 -17.60
CA LYS A 379 -9.85 2.92 -17.78
C LYS A 379 -10.75 3.91 -17.03
N ASP A 380 -12.06 3.77 -17.31
CA ASP A 380 -13.10 4.68 -16.89
C ASP A 380 -13.37 4.44 -15.38
N ASP A 381 -12.75 5.22 -14.50
CA ASP A 381 -12.73 4.98 -13.06
C ASP A 381 -13.76 5.83 -12.27
N VAL A 382 -14.09 5.39 -11.06
CA VAL A 382 -14.89 6.16 -10.09
C VAL A 382 -14.05 6.47 -8.86
N VAL A 383 -13.71 7.74 -8.68
CA VAL A 383 -12.80 8.21 -7.63
C VAL A 383 -13.52 9.16 -6.67
N GLU A 384 -13.46 8.90 -5.36
CA GLU A 384 -14.08 9.71 -4.31
C GLU A 384 -13.03 10.01 -3.22
N GLY A 385 -12.81 11.28 -2.86
CA GLY A 385 -11.95 11.68 -1.75
C GLY A 385 -12.61 11.34 -0.42
N GLY A 386 -13.58 12.14 -0.02
CA GLY A 386 -14.47 11.86 1.11
C GLY A 386 -14.63 13.05 2.05
N ALA A 387 -13.80 13.12 3.09
CA ALA A 387 -13.93 14.12 4.15
C ALA A 387 -12.56 14.59 4.72
N GLY A 388 -12.02 15.62 4.10
CA GLY A 388 -10.85 16.42 4.49
C GLY A 388 -10.33 17.17 3.25
N ASP A 389 -9.12 17.73 3.26
CA ASP A 389 -8.59 18.39 2.05
C ASP A 389 -7.84 17.36 1.18
N ASP A 390 -8.50 16.85 0.14
CA ASP A 390 -8.05 15.70 -0.65
C ASP A 390 -7.34 16.08 -1.95
N ILE A 391 -6.56 15.14 -2.50
CA ILE A 391 -5.93 15.24 -3.83
C ILE A 391 -6.36 14.03 -4.65
N ILE A 392 -7.10 14.29 -5.73
CA ILE A 392 -7.69 13.29 -6.62
C ILE A 392 -7.13 13.47 -8.03
N ILE A 393 -6.69 12.37 -8.65
CA ILE A 393 -6.20 12.34 -10.03
C ILE A 393 -6.87 11.17 -10.75
N GLY A 394 -7.59 11.42 -11.85
CA GLY A 394 -8.22 10.38 -12.67
C GLY A 394 -7.19 9.53 -13.43
N GLU A 395 -6.35 10.24 -14.19
CA GLU A 395 -5.27 9.78 -15.08
C GLU A 395 -5.68 9.50 -16.54
N ALA A 396 -6.37 8.41 -16.90
CA ALA A 396 -6.55 8.05 -18.31
C ALA A 396 -7.81 7.24 -18.68
N ASP A 397 -8.50 7.74 -19.72
CA ASP A 397 -9.85 7.39 -20.22
C ASP A 397 -10.97 8.20 -19.48
N ASP A 398 -12.26 7.85 -19.59
CA ASP A 398 -13.36 8.79 -19.20
C ASP A 398 -13.76 8.65 -17.70
N ASP A 399 -13.27 9.53 -16.80
CA ASP A 399 -13.36 9.36 -15.33
C ASP A 399 -14.52 10.09 -14.61
N LEU A 400 -14.91 9.60 -13.43
CA LEU A 400 -15.79 10.26 -12.46
C LEU A 400 -15.05 10.58 -11.16
N CYS A 401 -14.72 11.85 -10.92
CA CYS A 401 -14.01 12.32 -9.72
C CYS A 401 -14.92 13.15 -8.79
N LEU A 402 -14.96 12.81 -7.50
CA LEU A 402 -15.76 13.47 -6.46
C LEU A 402 -14.84 13.87 -5.29
N GLY A 403 -14.71 15.17 -4.98
CA GLY A 403 -13.92 15.68 -3.85
C GLY A 403 -14.50 15.22 -2.52
N GLY A 404 -15.59 15.87 -2.09
CA GLY A 404 -16.28 15.53 -0.85
C GLY A 404 -16.50 16.73 0.05
N GLU A 405 -16.29 16.59 1.36
CA GLU A 405 -16.25 17.70 2.32
C GLU A 405 -14.79 18.16 2.53
N GLY A 406 -14.37 19.29 1.97
CA GLY A 406 -12.93 19.57 1.91
C GLY A 406 -12.49 20.94 1.38
N ASN A 407 -11.24 21.03 0.96
CA ASN A 407 -10.74 22.08 0.06
C ASN A 407 -9.89 21.34 -0.98
N ASP A 408 -10.56 20.73 -1.95
CA ASP A 408 -9.99 19.60 -2.68
C ASP A 408 -9.24 20.02 -3.93
N PHE A 409 -8.30 19.19 -4.36
CA PHE A 409 -7.65 19.30 -5.66
C PHE A 409 -8.04 18.10 -6.53
N LEU A 410 -8.77 18.35 -7.63
CA LEU A 410 -9.17 17.32 -8.59
C LEU A 410 -8.50 17.58 -9.95
N TYR A 411 -7.93 16.55 -10.57
CA TYR A 411 -7.37 16.62 -11.91
C TYR A 411 -7.74 15.39 -12.77
N GLY A 412 -8.52 15.58 -13.83
CA GLY A 412 -8.99 14.50 -14.71
C GLY A 412 -7.84 13.86 -15.49
N SER A 413 -7.12 14.67 -16.26
CA SER A 413 -5.94 14.36 -17.10
C SER A 413 -6.23 14.06 -18.58
N GLU A 414 -6.42 12.80 -19.00
CA GLU A 414 -6.70 12.43 -20.40
C GLU A 414 -8.06 11.72 -20.53
N GLY A 415 -9.15 12.41 -20.88
CA GLY A 415 -10.48 11.81 -20.79
C GLY A 415 -11.67 12.60 -21.33
N LYS A 416 -12.83 12.37 -20.71
CA LYS A 416 -14.04 13.21 -20.80
C LYS A 416 -14.68 13.19 -19.43
N ASP A 417 -14.07 13.95 -18.55
CA ASP A 417 -14.13 13.65 -17.14
C ASP A 417 -15.29 14.39 -16.49
N PHE A 418 -15.85 13.80 -15.45
CA PHE A 418 -16.91 14.39 -14.65
C PHE A 418 -16.36 14.68 -13.25
N LEU A 419 -16.05 15.95 -12.98
CA LEU A 419 -15.39 16.38 -11.75
C LEU A 419 -16.35 17.21 -10.90
N VAL A 420 -16.49 16.84 -9.62
CA VAL A 420 -17.29 17.58 -8.63
C VAL A 420 -16.42 17.83 -7.41
N GLY A 421 -16.23 19.10 -7.01
CA GLY A 421 -15.55 19.45 -5.75
C GLY A 421 -16.43 19.05 -4.56
N GLY A 422 -17.29 19.97 -4.12
CA GLY A 422 -18.23 19.73 -3.03
C GLY A 422 -18.48 20.99 -2.21
N PRO A 423 -18.68 20.88 -0.89
CA PRO A 423 -18.59 22.01 0.01
C PRO A 423 -17.13 22.25 0.38
N GLY A 424 -16.54 23.33 -0.14
CA GLY A 424 -15.11 23.58 0.00
C GLY A 424 -14.57 24.90 -0.53
N LYS A 425 -13.38 24.84 -1.14
CA LYS A 425 -12.70 25.91 -1.90
C LYS A 425 -11.81 25.23 -2.92
N ASP A 426 -12.45 24.65 -3.91
CA ASP A 426 -11.86 23.51 -4.61
C ASP A 426 -11.10 23.98 -5.85
N ILE A 427 -10.05 23.24 -6.19
CA ILE A 427 -9.24 23.46 -7.40
C ILE A 427 -9.50 22.27 -8.32
N ILE A 428 -10.24 22.51 -9.38
CA ILE A 428 -10.69 21.47 -10.30
C ILE A 428 -10.07 21.75 -11.67
N ALA A 429 -9.40 20.76 -12.25
CA ALA A 429 -8.87 20.83 -13.60
C ALA A 429 -9.33 19.60 -14.42
N GLY A 430 -9.93 19.80 -15.59
CA GLY A 430 -10.28 18.73 -16.52
C GLY A 430 -9.01 18.11 -17.11
N GLY A 431 -8.54 18.64 -18.23
CA GLY A 431 -7.26 18.26 -18.82
C GLY A 431 -7.26 18.30 -20.34
N GLU A 432 -6.96 17.17 -20.97
CA GLU A 432 -7.21 16.90 -22.39
C GLU A 432 -8.52 16.14 -22.52
N GLY A 433 -9.58 16.78 -23.02
CA GLY A 433 -10.89 16.14 -23.01
C GLY A 433 -12.03 17.11 -23.28
N ASN A 434 -13.27 16.61 -23.18
CA ASN A 434 -14.46 17.46 -23.16
C ASN A 434 -15.12 17.27 -21.79
N ASP A 435 -14.71 18.08 -20.83
CA ASP A 435 -14.90 17.75 -19.42
C ASP A 435 -16.11 18.48 -18.82
N SER A 436 -16.59 18.00 -17.68
CA SER A 436 -17.76 18.53 -16.95
C SER A 436 -17.40 18.79 -15.49
N LEU A 437 -17.09 20.05 -15.18
CA LEU A 437 -16.60 20.51 -13.88
C LEU A 437 -17.70 21.22 -13.09
N PHE A 438 -17.84 20.86 -11.81
CA PHE A 438 -18.78 21.45 -10.86
C PHE A 438 -18.01 21.80 -9.58
N GLY A 439 -17.94 23.09 -9.21
CA GLY A 439 -17.31 23.54 -7.96
C GLY A 439 -18.10 23.05 -6.75
N GLY A 440 -19.20 23.74 -6.44
CA GLY A 440 -20.17 23.29 -5.43
C GLY A 440 -20.62 24.44 -4.51
N GLU A 441 -20.26 24.37 -3.23
CA GLU A 441 -20.39 25.49 -2.28
C GLU A 441 -18.98 25.96 -1.89
N GLY A 442 -18.52 27.14 -2.33
CA GLY A 442 -17.13 27.52 -2.05
C GLY A 442 -16.65 28.91 -2.49
N GLU A 443 -15.36 28.99 -2.81
CA GLU A 443 -14.81 30.05 -3.68
C GLU A 443 -13.81 29.33 -4.58
N ASP A 444 -14.34 28.74 -5.65
CA ASP A 444 -13.71 27.61 -6.35
C ASP A 444 -12.91 28.08 -7.57
N LEU A 445 -12.02 27.22 -8.05
CA LEU A 445 -11.12 27.49 -9.17
C LEU A 445 -11.17 26.34 -10.18
N LEU A 446 -11.93 26.55 -11.25
CA LEU A 446 -12.18 25.56 -12.30
C LEU A 446 -11.36 25.88 -13.56
N PHE A 447 -10.64 24.89 -14.07
CA PHE A 447 -9.92 24.92 -15.35
C PHE A 447 -10.44 23.80 -16.25
N GLY A 448 -11.06 24.10 -17.40
CA GLY A 448 -11.48 23.07 -18.36
C GLY A 448 -10.27 22.36 -18.95
N GLY A 449 -9.56 23.04 -19.87
CA GLY A 449 -8.31 22.57 -20.44
C GLY A 449 -8.28 22.68 -21.96
N ASP A 450 -8.09 21.55 -22.64
CA ASP A 450 -7.96 21.43 -24.10
C ASP A 450 -9.16 20.64 -24.70
N GLY A 451 -10.36 21.21 -24.70
CA GLY A 451 -11.50 20.73 -25.51
C GLY A 451 -12.81 21.52 -25.33
N ASP A 452 -13.96 20.92 -25.69
CA ASP A 452 -15.28 21.61 -25.62
C ASP A 452 -15.92 21.35 -24.23
N ASP A 453 -15.59 22.17 -23.22
CA ASP A 453 -15.85 21.89 -21.80
C ASP A 453 -17.17 22.48 -21.23
N PHE A 454 -17.62 21.96 -20.10
CA PHE A 454 -18.73 22.48 -19.28
C PHE A 454 -18.24 22.81 -17.86
N LEU A 455 -18.41 24.07 -17.44
CA LEU A 455 -17.98 24.56 -16.12
C LEU A 455 -19.16 25.21 -15.38
N TYR A 456 -19.42 24.74 -14.16
CA TYR A 456 -20.38 25.31 -13.21
C TYR A 456 -19.68 25.63 -11.89
N GLY A 457 -19.61 26.91 -11.51
CA GLY A 457 -19.01 27.32 -10.24
C GLY A 457 -19.85 26.83 -9.07
N GLY A 458 -21.04 27.42 -8.92
CA GLY A 458 -22.03 26.97 -7.95
C GLY A 458 -22.44 28.09 -7.02
N ALA A 459 -22.20 27.90 -5.72
CA ALA A 459 -22.56 28.84 -4.67
C ALA A 459 -21.30 29.40 -4.02
N GLY A 460 -20.70 30.41 -4.65
CA GLY A 460 -19.39 30.87 -4.22
C GLY A 460 -18.88 32.06 -5.00
N LYS A 461 -17.66 32.53 -4.67
CA LYS A 461 -16.95 33.49 -5.53
C LYS A 461 -15.92 32.76 -6.38
N ASP A 462 -16.36 32.34 -7.55
CA ASP A 462 -15.68 31.31 -8.31
C ASP A 462 -14.84 31.91 -9.43
N THR A 463 -13.80 31.20 -9.84
CA THR A 463 -12.94 31.55 -10.96
C THR A 463 -12.97 30.41 -11.97
N LEU A 464 -13.58 30.67 -13.13
CA LEU A 464 -13.80 29.66 -14.16
C LEU A 464 -12.97 30.01 -15.39
N VAL A 465 -12.13 29.08 -15.83
CA VAL A 465 -11.24 29.22 -16.97
C VAL A 465 -11.50 28.03 -17.89
N GLY A 466 -12.18 28.25 -19.03
CA GLY A 466 -12.51 27.15 -19.93
C GLY A 466 -11.25 26.59 -20.57
N GLY A 467 -10.74 27.28 -21.59
CA GLY A 467 -9.42 26.99 -22.14
C GLY A 467 -9.47 26.99 -23.65
N ALA A 468 -9.19 25.84 -24.26
CA ALA A 468 -8.95 25.71 -25.69
C ALA A 468 -10.00 24.87 -26.44
N GLY A 469 -11.28 25.23 -26.33
CA GLY A 469 -12.29 24.74 -27.27
C GLY A 469 -13.53 25.62 -27.33
N LYS A 470 -14.70 25.06 -27.05
CA LYS A 470 -16.00 25.76 -27.06
C LYS A 470 -16.68 25.56 -25.72
N ASP A 471 -16.45 26.51 -24.82
CA ASP A 471 -16.67 26.25 -23.41
C ASP A 471 -18.05 26.77 -22.97
N ILE A 472 -18.72 26.04 -22.08
CA ILE A 472 -20.03 26.42 -21.52
C ILE A 472 -19.84 26.77 -20.04
N PHE A 473 -20.09 28.03 -19.70
CA PHE A 473 -20.04 28.50 -18.32
C PHE A 473 -21.44 28.75 -17.76
N ILE A 474 -21.72 28.21 -16.58
CA ILE A 474 -22.88 28.56 -15.75
C ILE A 474 -22.35 29.13 -14.44
N ILE A 475 -22.77 30.36 -14.12
CA ILE A 475 -22.17 31.18 -13.06
C ILE A 475 -23.02 31.11 -11.79
N ASP A 476 -24.24 31.63 -11.80
CA ASP A 476 -25.22 31.48 -10.71
C ASP A 476 -26.44 30.65 -11.19
N SER A 477 -27.16 30.10 -10.23
CA SER A 477 -28.31 29.23 -10.42
C SER A 477 -29.58 29.99 -10.86
N ILE A 478 -30.45 29.29 -11.61
CA ILE A 478 -31.80 29.77 -11.97
C ILE A 478 -32.75 29.84 -10.73
N ALA A 479 -32.25 29.63 -9.52
CA ALA A 479 -33.02 29.77 -8.29
C ALA A 479 -33.27 31.26 -7.97
N LEU A 480 -34.50 31.71 -8.21
CA LEU A 480 -34.99 33.06 -7.89
C LEU A 480 -35.00 33.35 -6.36
N GLY A 481 -33.83 33.47 -5.73
CA GLY A 481 -33.72 33.76 -4.30
C GLY A 481 -32.33 33.58 -3.70
N THR A 482 -31.64 34.70 -3.47
CA THR A 482 -30.61 34.93 -2.44
C THR A 482 -29.15 34.51 -2.71
N GLY A 483 -28.82 33.94 -3.88
CA GLY A 483 -27.44 33.97 -4.40
C GLY A 483 -26.91 35.40 -4.46
N LYS A 484 -25.72 35.63 -3.87
CA LYS A 484 -25.01 36.92 -3.82
C LYS A 484 -23.51 36.66 -3.71
N ALA A 485 -22.94 36.25 -4.82
CA ALA A 485 -21.50 36.20 -5.01
C ALA A 485 -21.18 36.81 -6.38
N GLY A 486 -19.92 36.79 -6.80
CA GLY A 486 -19.43 37.66 -7.86
C GLY A 486 -18.16 37.13 -8.47
N ASP A 487 -18.34 36.49 -9.62
CA ASP A 487 -17.40 35.48 -10.12
C ASP A 487 -16.46 36.06 -11.17
N THR A 488 -15.45 35.29 -11.55
CA THR A 488 -14.45 35.70 -12.56
C THR A 488 -14.33 34.63 -13.63
N VAL A 489 -14.98 34.85 -14.77
CA VAL A 489 -14.84 33.98 -15.95
C VAL A 489 -13.72 34.47 -16.86
N THR A 490 -12.89 33.56 -17.35
CA THR A 490 -11.86 33.79 -18.38
C THR A 490 -12.03 32.78 -19.52
N GLY A 491 -12.32 33.27 -20.72
CA GLY A 491 -12.35 32.45 -21.95
C GLY A 491 -11.09 32.66 -22.80
N GLY A 492 -10.74 31.64 -23.60
CA GLY A 492 -9.81 31.76 -24.73
C GLY A 492 -8.35 31.31 -24.50
N GLY A 493 -8.05 30.09 -24.93
CA GLY A 493 -6.71 29.58 -25.23
C GLY A 493 -6.30 29.82 -26.69
N ALA A 494 -5.08 29.40 -27.06
CA ALA A 494 -4.45 29.71 -28.35
C ALA A 494 -5.11 29.07 -29.61
N LYS A 495 -6.23 28.35 -29.43
CA LYS A 495 -7.03 27.69 -30.48
C LYS A 495 -8.54 28.04 -30.41
N SER A 496 -8.91 29.12 -29.71
CA SER A 496 -10.28 29.49 -29.31
C SER A 496 -11.42 29.14 -30.30
N GLY A 497 -12.36 28.31 -29.83
CA GLY A 497 -13.68 28.11 -30.43
C GLY A 497 -14.69 29.19 -29.99
N PHE A 498 -15.94 28.81 -29.73
CA PHE A 498 -17.06 29.69 -29.42
C PHE A 498 -17.58 29.44 -28.00
N ASP A 499 -17.26 30.32 -27.07
CA ASP A 499 -17.66 30.17 -25.67
C ASP A 499 -19.07 30.72 -25.41
N VAL A 500 -19.76 30.14 -24.42
CA VAL A 500 -21.14 30.47 -24.06
C VAL A 500 -21.26 30.63 -22.54
N ILE A 501 -21.53 31.86 -22.10
CA ILE A 501 -21.81 32.16 -20.70
C ILE A 501 -23.32 32.31 -20.49
N TYR A 502 -23.84 31.64 -19.46
CA TYR A 502 -25.21 31.81 -18.96
C TYR A 502 -25.27 32.64 -17.67
N ASP A 503 -26.38 33.34 -17.50
CA ASP A 503 -26.79 34.17 -16.34
C ASP A 503 -25.83 35.25 -15.78
N PHE A 504 -24.88 35.74 -16.60
CA PHE A 504 -23.92 36.78 -16.17
C PHE A 504 -24.57 38.05 -15.58
N ASN A 505 -24.28 38.33 -14.31
CA ASN A 505 -24.72 39.47 -13.52
C ASN A 505 -23.61 40.54 -13.43
N ALA A 506 -23.62 41.48 -14.38
CA ALA A 506 -22.62 42.55 -14.49
C ALA A 506 -22.52 43.54 -13.29
N SER A 507 -23.28 43.34 -12.20
CA SER A 507 -23.14 44.12 -10.96
C SER A 507 -22.32 43.41 -9.88
N GLU A 508 -22.14 42.11 -10.01
CA GLU A 508 -21.42 41.27 -9.04
C GLU A 508 -20.27 40.50 -9.75
N ASP A 509 -20.48 40.03 -10.98
CA ASP A 509 -19.52 39.25 -11.79
C ASP A 509 -18.52 40.08 -12.61
N LYS A 510 -17.43 39.41 -13.01
CA LYS A 510 -16.38 39.91 -13.90
C LYS A 510 -16.14 38.94 -15.03
N LEU A 511 -16.05 39.48 -16.24
CA LEU A 511 -15.51 38.77 -17.40
C LEU A 511 -14.11 39.30 -17.67
N GLN A 512 -13.10 38.43 -17.54
CA GLN A 512 -11.71 38.74 -17.87
C GLN A 512 -11.37 38.20 -19.26
N ILE A 513 -10.62 38.99 -20.02
CA ILE A 513 -10.17 38.63 -21.37
C ILE A 513 -8.65 38.83 -21.41
N SER A 514 -7.90 37.75 -21.62
CA SER A 514 -6.43 37.75 -21.65
C SER A 514 -5.90 37.18 -22.96
N GLY A 515 -4.91 37.85 -23.56
CA GLY A 515 -4.28 37.45 -24.81
C GLY A 515 -4.73 38.25 -26.04
N ASP A 516 -4.08 37.99 -27.18
CA ASP A 516 -4.45 38.59 -28.46
C ASP A 516 -5.73 37.90 -28.99
N LEU A 517 -6.88 38.49 -28.64
CA LEU A 517 -8.22 38.22 -29.21
C LEU A 517 -8.92 36.89 -28.84
N GLY A 518 -9.01 36.56 -27.55
CA GLY A 518 -9.84 35.46 -27.00
C GLY A 518 -11.37 35.67 -26.97
N PHE A 519 -11.89 36.71 -27.64
CA PHE A 519 -13.32 36.88 -28.02
C PHE A 519 -13.35 37.50 -29.44
N GLY A 520 -12.57 36.87 -30.33
CA GLY A 520 -12.04 37.47 -31.55
C GLY A 520 -12.52 36.84 -32.85
N ASN A 521 -13.20 35.70 -32.78
CA ASN A 521 -13.81 35.11 -33.98
C ASN A 521 -15.16 35.82 -34.27
N ALA A 522 -15.75 35.58 -35.43
CA ALA A 522 -16.95 36.29 -35.85
C ALA A 522 -18.29 35.70 -35.33
N GLN A 523 -18.27 34.73 -34.41
CA GLN A 523 -19.50 34.09 -33.89
C GLN A 523 -19.52 33.81 -32.37
N ASP A 524 -18.60 34.34 -31.56
CA ASP A 524 -18.75 34.30 -30.09
C ASP A 524 -20.07 34.99 -29.67
N VAL A 525 -20.86 34.36 -28.79
CA VAL A 525 -22.20 34.87 -28.39
C VAL A 525 -22.42 34.80 -26.89
N LEU A 526 -22.48 35.97 -26.25
CA LEU A 526 -23.09 36.14 -24.94
C LEU A 526 -24.63 36.01 -25.06
N LYS A 527 -25.18 34.83 -24.78
CA LYS A 527 -26.58 34.46 -25.10
C LYS A 527 -27.61 34.96 -24.11
N SER A 528 -27.24 35.18 -22.85
CA SER A 528 -28.12 35.73 -21.81
C SER A 528 -27.37 36.68 -20.89
N VAL A 529 -27.85 37.92 -20.78
CA VAL A 529 -27.49 38.84 -19.71
C VAL A 529 -28.76 39.16 -18.95
N THR A 530 -28.88 38.65 -17.73
CA THR A 530 -30.03 38.94 -16.85
C THR A 530 -29.81 40.30 -16.21
N ILE A 531 -30.19 41.36 -16.92
CA ILE A 531 -30.08 42.73 -16.39
C ILE A 531 -31.13 42.92 -15.28
N GLY A 532 -30.69 42.74 -14.03
CA GLY A 532 -31.49 43.00 -12.84
C GLY A 532 -32.07 44.41 -12.84
N THR A 533 -33.39 44.52 -12.91
CA THR A 533 -34.08 45.82 -12.97
C THR A 533 -34.16 46.47 -11.58
N THR A 534 -33.07 47.13 -11.17
CA THR A 534 -33.17 48.11 -10.08
C THR A 534 -33.94 49.34 -10.56
N SER A 535 -34.88 49.81 -9.75
CA SER A 535 -35.85 50.87 -10.09
C SER A 535 -35.26 52.29 -10.13
N THR A 536 -33.93 52.40 -10.11
CA THR A 536 -33.16 53.64 -10.12
C THR A 536 -32.15 53.57 -11.25
N GLY A 537 -32.42 54.28 -12.36
CA GLY A 537 -31.70 54.13 -13.63
C GLY A 537 -30.21 54.45 -13.56
N THR A 538 -29.40 53.42 -13.33
CA THR A 538 -27.94 53.46 -13.45
C THR A 538 -27.53 53.12 -14.88
N SER A 539 -26.62 53.89 -15.46
CA SER A 539 -26.08 53.65 -16.82
C SER A 539 -24.76 52.88 -16.73
N TYR A 540 -24.61 51.83 -17.53
CA TYR A 540 -23.38 51.02 -17.59
C TYR A 540 -22.69 51.18 -18.95
N ASN A 541 -21.36 51.18 -18.95
CA ASN A 541 -20.53 51.26 -20.15
C ASN A 541 -20.16 49.85 -20.60
N ILE A 542 -20.62 49.43 -21.78
CA ILE A 542 -20.07 48.26 -22.46
C ILE A 542 -18.88 48.74 -23.29
N ILE A 543 -17.67 48.26 -22.97
CA ILE A 543 -16.44 48.58 -23.72
C ILE A 543 -16.09 47.37 -24.58
N ALA A 544 -16.29 47.49 -25.89
CA ALA A 544 -15.95 46.45 -26.86
C ALA A 544 -14.67 46.83 -27.63
N PHE A 545 -13.72 45.89 -27.73
CA PHE A 545 -12.41 46.08 -28.37
C PHE A 545 -12.24 45.30 -29.68
N SER A 546 -13.30 44.73 -30.27
CA SER A 546 -13.26 44.05 -31.58
C SER A 546 -14.28 44.61 -32.58
N GLN A 547 -14.08 44.33 -33.87
CA GLN A 547 -14.89 44.92 -34.94
C GLN A 547 -16.30 44.30 -35.10
N GLN A 548 -16.63 43.20 -34.40
CA GLN A 548 -17.93 42.52 -34.52
C GLN A 548 -18.42 41.92 -33.19
N PHE A 549 -18.86 42.77 -32.26
CA PHE A 549 -19.62 42.32 -31.09
C PHE A 549 -21.11 42.10 -31.44
N ARG A 550 -21.66 40.91 -31.18
CA ARG A 550 -23.08 40.58 -31.40
C ARG A 550 -23.82 40.41 -30.07
N LEU A 551 -24.58 41.42 -29.66
CA LEU A 551 -25.49 41.33 -28.52
C LEU A 551 -26.87 40.83 -28.98
N ALA A 552 -27.27 39.63 -28.54
CA ALA A 552 -28.59 39.08 -28.84
C ALA A 552 -29.56 39.31 -27.68
N VAL A 553 -30.65 40.06 -27.91
CA VAL A 553 -31.65 40.37 -26.87
C VAL A 553 -32.95 39.62 -27.17
N PHE A 554 -33.29 38.64 -26.32
CA PHE A 554 -34.46 37.77 -26.49
C PHE A 554 -35.51 37.97 -25.39
N SER A 555 -36.19 39.12 -25.37
CA SER A 555 -37.45 39.34 -24.64
C SER A 555 -38.00 40.75 -24.95
N ASN A 556 -39.17 41.10 -24.39
CA ASN A 556 -39.82 42.41 -24.53
C ASN A 556 -39.10 43.55 -23.75
N THR A 557 -37.77 43.52 -23.70
CA THR A 557 -36.92 44.36 -22.85
C THR A 557 -36.27 45.46 -23.68
N THR A 558 -36.60 46.72 -23.41
CA THR A 558 -36.10 47.87 -24.17
C THR A 558 -34.68 48.23 -23.76
N LEU A 559 -33.68 47.81 -24.54
CA LEU A 559 -32.29 48.20 -24.33
C LEU A 559 -32.09 49.70 -24.63
N THR A 560 -31.90 50.52 -23.60
CA THR A 560 -31.68 51.97 -23.74
C THR A 560 -30.19 52.30 -23.69
N ALA A 561 -29.47 52.01 -24.77
CA ALA A 561 -28.03 52.32 -24.89
C ALA A 561 -27.81 53.81 -25.17
N ASN A 562 -27.48 54.60 -24.14
CA ASN A 562 -27.24 56.04 -24.27
C ASN A 562 -25.85 56.39 -24.83
N ASN A 563 -24.86 55.50 -24.71
CA ASN A 563 -23.54 55.64 -25.32
C ASN A 563 -23.03 54.25 -25.74
N ILE A 564 -22.74 54.06 -27.03
CA ILE A 564 -21.92 52.94 -27.53
C ILE A 564 -20.61 53.57 -28.01
N SER A 565 -19.49 53.22 -27.38
CA SER A 565 -18.17 53.70 -27.79
C SER A 565 -17.37 52.55 -28.40
N VAL A 566 -17.22 52.56 -29.72
CA VAL A 566 -16.35 51.61 -30.43
C VAL A 566 -14.93 52.17 -30.45
N GLY A 567 -14.02 51.55 -29.69
CA GLY A 567 -12.61 51.91 -29.66
C GLY A 567 -11.88 51.40 -30.90
N LEU A 568 -11.94 52.14 -32.01
CA LEU A 568 -11.16 51.82 -33.20
C LEU A 568 -9.67 52.11 -32.94
N GLY A 569 -8.92 51.06 -32.58
CA GLY A 569 -7.47 51.03 -32.72
C GLY A 569 -7.05 51.40 -34.15
N SER A 570 -5.88 52.02 -34.28
CA SER A 570 -5.36 52.69 -35.49
C SER A 570 -5.81 52.06 -36.83
N LEU A 571 -6.63 52.81 -37.58
CA LEU A 571 -7.14 52.45 -38.91
C LEU A 571 -6.01 52.08 -39.88
N PRO A 572 -6.05 50.90 -40.53
CA PRO A 572 -5.34 50.66 -41.78
C PRO A 572 -5.85 51.64 -42.87
N THR A 573 -4.96 52.06 -43.77
CA THR A 573 -5.18 53.17 -44.72
C THR A 573 -6.15 52.88 -45.88
N SER A 574 -6.98 51.84 -45.78
CA SER A 574 -8.03 51.52 -46.77
C SER A 574 -9.20 50.76 -46.14
N VAL A 575 -10.31 51.45 -45.88
CA VAL A 575 -11.60 50.82 -45.52
C VAL A 575 -12.42 50.63 -46.79
N ASN A 576 -12.73 49.38 -47.13
CA ASN A 576 -13.64 49.06 -48.23
C ASN A 576 -15.11 49.21 -47.76
N SER A 577 -16.00 49.73 -48.60
CA SER A 577 -17.31 50.26 -48.21
C SER A 577 -18.41 49.21 -48.03
N SER A 578 -18.08 48.01 -47.55
CA SER A 578 -18.99 46.87 -47.39
C SER A 578 -19.38 46.54 -45.95
N THR A 579 -18.79 47.20 -44.95
CA THR A 579 -19.11 46.97 -43.52
C THR A 579 -20.38 47.71 -43.09
N LEU A 580 -21.53 47.31 -43.66
CA LEU A 580 -22.84 47.72 -43.16
C LEU A 580 -23.22 46.89 -41.93
N VAL A 581 -23.51 47.57 -40.82
CA VAL A 581 -24.09 46.97 -39.62
C VAL A 581 -25.53 46.57 -39.94
N ASP A 582 -25.79 45.27 -40.12
CA ASP A 582 -27.14 44.75 -40.33
C ASP A 582 -27.90 44.69 -38.99
N LEU A 583 -28.56 45.79 -38.64
CA LEU A 583 -29.54 45.86 -37.56
C LEU A 583 -30.86 45.19 -37.99
N GLY A 584 -30.80 43.89 -38.23
CA GLY A 584 -31.94 43.08 -38.62
C GLY A 584 -33.03 43.07 -37.56
N GLY A 585 -34.16 43.74 -37.83
CA GLY A 585 -35.42 43.45 -37.16
C GLY A 585 -36.01 44.46 -36.16
N VAL A 586 -35.65 45.75 -36.18
CA VAL A 586 -36.35 46.74 -35.33
C VAL A 586 -37.61 47.28 -36.01
N ARG A 587 -38.76 46.62 -35.76
CA ARG A 587 -40.09 47.20 -36.08
C ARG A 587 -40.49 48.22 -35.01
N GLY A 588 -40.24 49.50 -35.29
CA GLY A 588 -40.94 50.61 -34.66
C GLY A 588 -40.12 51.44 -33.69
N LEU A 589 -39.41 52.44 -34.22
CA LEU A 589 -39.06 53.65 -33.47
C LEU A 589 -39.41 54.90 -34.27
N SER A 590 -39.91 55.91 -33.56
CA SER A 590 -40.43 57.16 -34.12
C SER A 590 -39.31 58.11 -34.54
N SER A 591 -39.62 59.01 -35.48
CA SER A 591 -38.70 59.87 -36.24
C SER A 591 -38.07 61.04 -35.45
N GLY A 592 -37.72 60.85 -34.17
CA GLY A 592 -37.30 61.91 -33.26
C GLY A 592 -35.82 62.32 -33.28
N LEU A 593 -34.88 61.37 -33.48
CA LEU A 593 -33.46 61.59 -33.11
C LEU A 593 -32.50 61.99 -34.25
N LEU A 594 -32.92 61.95 -35.51
CA LEU A 594 -32.04 62.13 -36.68
C LEU A 594 -31.69 63.58 -37.06
N LYS A 595 -31.74 64.54 -36.10
CA LYS A 595 -31.69 65.99 -36.39
C LYS A 595 -30.60 66.81 -35.70
N LYS A 596 -29.52 66.17 -35.20
CA LYS A 596 -28.47 66.87 -34.44
C LYS A 596 -27.01 66.67 -34.89
N VAL A 597 -26.76 66.14 -36.10
CA VAL A 597 -25.39 65.92 -36.64
C VAL A 597 -25.06 66.78 -37.88
N SER A 598 -25.99 67.59 -38.41
CA SER A 598 -25.77 68.43 -39.61
C SER A 598 -25.34 69.89 -39.35
N LYS A 599 -24.85 70.21 -38.15
CA LYS A 599 -24.22 71.52 -37.84
C LYS A 599 -22.86 71.30 -37.16
N GLY A 600 -21.79 71.29 -37.96
CA GLY A 600 -20.42 71.10 -37.47
C GLY A 600 -19.32 71.25 -38.53
N LEU A 601 -19.63 71.16 -39.82
CA LEU A 601 -18.66 71.43 -40.90
C LEU A 601 -18.54 72.93 -41.16
N SER A 602 -17.67 73.60 -40.40
CA SER A 602 -17.24 74.98 -40.70
C SER A 602 -16.16 74.98 -41.78
N SER A 603 -16.36 75.80 -42.80
CA SER A 603 -15.41 76.04 -43.89
C SER A 603 -14.05 76.59 -43.41
N GLY A 604 -12.97 75.87 -43.72
CA GLY A 604 -11.60 76.40 -43.68
C GLY A 604 -11.00 76.33 -45.09
N GLY A 605 -10.83 77.48 -45.75
CA GLY A 605 -10.41 77.56 -47.14
C GLY A 605 -8.98 78.06 -47.35
N PHE A 606 -8.34 77.53 -48.39
CA PHE A 606 -7.21 78.08 -49.15
C PHE A 606 -5.82 78.22 -48.49
N GLY A 607 -4.90 77.37 -48.95
CA GLY A 607 -3.47 77.66 -49.16
C GLY A 607 -3.09 77.20 -50.56
N SER A 608 -2.34 78.01 -51.32
CA SER A 608 -2.24 77.91 -52.79
C SER A 608 -0.89 77.42 -53.35
N GLY A 609 -0.94 76.65 -54.44
CA GLY A 609 0.18 76.37 -55.36
C GLY A 609 0.73 74.92 -55.28
N GLY A 610 1.06 74.23 -56.38
CA GLY A 610 0.82 74.54 -57.80
C GLY A 610 1.50 73.55 -58.76
N PHE A 611 0.82 73.20 -59.86
CA PHE A 611 1.30 72.57 -61.13
C PHE A 611 1.99 71.18 -61.17
N GLY A 612 1.55 70.35 -62.14
CA GLY A 612 2.12 69.03 -62.55
C GLY A 612 1.17 67.86 -62.24
N ARG A 613 0.50 67.15 -63.18
CA ARG A 613 0.74 66.92 -64.63
C ARG A 613 2.07 66.22 -64.94
N ASP A 614 2.30 65.66 -66.13
CA ASP A 614 1.36 65.25 -67.19
C ASP A 614 1.38 63.71 -67.25
N ASP A 615 0.26 63.00 -67.39
CA ASP A 615 -1.14 63.46 -67.53
C ASP A 615 -1.74 64.09 -66.25
#